data_AF-A0A562CPZ7-F1
#
_entry.id   AF-A0A562CPZ7-F1
#
_cell.length_a   1.000
_cell.length_b   1.000
_cell.length_c   1.000
_cell.angle_alpha   90.00
_cell.angle_beta   90.00
_cell.angle_gamma   90.00
#
_symmetry.space_group_name_H-M   'P 1'
#
loop_
_entity.id
_entity.type
_entity.pdbx_description
1 polymer ?
#
loop_
_entity_poly.entity_id
_entity_poly.type
_entity_poly.pdbx_seq_one_letter_code
_entity_poly.pdbx_strand_id
1 'polypeptide(L)'
;MRPAKSGGPADLRRVRADNDDGADNASRSRRPKRPPTVSEQLEELLGYPWPFPGRPPRHDLSTWTVTDDWPDPIPVTEAEIEVFERWFGDLFDELFGSSDP
;
A
#
# COMPACT_ATOMS: atom_id res chain seq x y z
N MET A 1 -44.60 -5.11 -49.63
CA MET A 1 -44.27 -3.92 -48.82
C MET A 1 -43.19 -3.11 -49.55
N ARG A 2 -43.37 -1.79 -49.76
CA ARG A 2 -42.31 -0.83 -50.18
C ARG A 2 -41.77 -0.04 -48.94
N PRO A 3 -40.83 0.92 -49.04
CA PRO A 3 -39.45 0.85 -48.50
C PRO A 3 -39.15 1.94 -47.44
N ALA A 4 -37.91 2.01 -46.91
CA ALA A 4 -37.09 3.24 -46.78
C ALA A 4 -36.01 3.15 -45.67
N LYS A 5 -34.82 3.67 -45.99
CA LYS A 5 -33.79 4.14 -45.06
C LYS A 5 -34.13 5.57 -44.59
N SER A 6 -33.87 5.90 -43.33
CA SER A 6 -33.49 7.24 -42.81
C SER A 6 -33.42 7.12 -41.28
N GLY A 7 -32.53 7.70 -40.50
CA GLY A 7 -31.61 8.83 -40.64
C GLY A 7 -31.25 9.21 -39.20
N GLY A 8 -29.99 9.53 -38.94
CA GLY A 8 -29.46 9.88 -37.61
C GLY A 8 -29.99 11.21 -37.04
N PRO A 9 -29.50 11.59 -35.84
CA PRO A 9 -30.26 12.32 -34.83
C PRO A 9 -30.22 13.84 -35.01
N ALA A 10 -31.29 14.52 -34.56
CA ALA A 10 -31.32 15.97 -34.42
C ALA A 10 -31.57 16.36 -32.97
N ASP A 11 -30.55 17.02 -32.44
CA ASP A 11 -30.38 17.66 -31.15
C ASP A 11 -31.22 18.96 -31.02
N LEU A 12 -31.21 19.49 -29.80
CA LEU A 12 -31.63 20.81 -29.32
C LEU A 12 -33.12 21.01 -29.01
N ARG A 13 -33.40 21.10 -27.71
CA ARG A 13 -33.72 22.41 -27.08
C ARG A 13 -33.60 22.37 -25.56
N ARG A 14 -32.51 22.98 -25.11
CA ARG A 14 -32.23 23.47 -23.76
C ARG A 14 -33.23 24.58 -23.41
N VAL A 15 -33.93 24.46 -22.28
CA VAL A 15 -34.58 25.61 -21.61
C VAL A 15 -34.15 25.60 -20.14
N ARG A 16 -33.32 26.59 -19.80
CA ARG A 16 -33.08 27.14 -18.43
C ARG A 16 -34.37 27.88 -18.03
N ALA A 17 -34.79 28.01 -16.78
CA ALA A 17 -34.16 27.93 -15.47
C ALA A 17 -35.30 27.77 -14.46
N ASP A 18 -35.04 27.15 -13.32
CA ASP A 18 -35.64 27.56 -12.04
C ASP A 18 -34.56 27.32 -10.99
N ASN A 19 -34.03 28.42 -10.46
CA ASN A 19 -33.12 28.42 -9.33
C ASN A 19 -34.00 28.38 -8.08
N ASP A 20 -34.10 27.21 -7.47
CA ASP A 20 -34.74 27.05 -6.16
C ASP A 20 -33.66 27.08 -5.07
N ASP A 21 -33.89 27.94 -4.08
CA ASP A 21 -33.00 28.31 -2.99
C ASP A 21 -32.83 27.15 -1.99
N GLY A 22 -31.84 26.28 -2.24
CA GLY A 22 -31.37 25.27 -1.30
C GLY A 22 -30.20 25.79 -0.46
N ALA A 23 -30.52 26.35 0.71
CA ALA A 23 -29.55 26.61 1.76
C ALA A 23 -29.12 25.30 2.43
N ASP A 24 -28.21 24.55 1.80
CA ASP A 24 -27.60 23.33 2.35
C ASP A 24 -26.08 23.48 2.48
N ASN A 25 -25.66 24.64 3.01
CA ASN A 25 -24.27 24.93 3.36
C ASN A 25 -23.96 24.69 4.85
N ALA A 26 -24.58 23.69 5.50
CA ALA A 26 -24.31 23.40 6.91
C ALA A 26 -24.28 21.90 7.22
N SER A 27 -23.68 21.09 6.35
CA SER A 27 -23.36 19.68 6.67
C SER A 27 -22.21 19.15 5.79
N ARG A 28 -21.12 19.92 5.65
CA ARG A 28 -19.82 19.28 5.40
C ARG A 28 -19.41 18.57 6.67
N SER A 29 -20.00 17.38 6.84
CA SER A 29 -19.68 16.38 7.84
C SER A 29 -18.18 16.44 8.11
N ARG A 30 -17.81 16.95 9.28
CA ARG A 30 -16.47 16.76 9.84
C ARG A 30 -16.39 15.29 10.18
N ARG A 31 -16.18 14.46 9.15
CA ARG A 31 -15.90 13.04 9.30
C ARG A 31 -14.70 12.97 10.25
N PRO A 32 -14.83 12.37 11.43
CA PRO A 32 -13.67 12.18 12.29
C PRO A 32 -12.65 11.41 11.46
N LYS A 33 -11.45 12.00 11.29
CA LYS A 33 -10.36 11.35 10.57
C LYS A 33 -10.07 10.06 11.32
N ARG A 34 -10.36 8.93 10.68
CA ARG A 34 -9.98 7.61 11.17
C ARG A 34 -8.45 7.63 11.37
N PRO A 35 -7.91 6.96 12.41
CA PRO A 35 -6.48 6.73 12.49
C PRO A 35 -5.97 6.11 11.17
N PRO A 36 -4.79 6.52 10.69
CA PRO A 36 -4.28 6.05 9.42
C PRO A 36 -4.09 4.54 9.48
N THR A 37 -4.58 3.87 8.45
CA THR A 37 -4.34 2.46 8.20
C THR A 37 -2.84 2.22 8.01
N VAL A 38 -2.39 0.98 8.23
CA VAL A 38 -1.01 0.57 7.97
C VAL A 38 -0.62 0.87 6.51
N SER A 39 -1.55 0.69 5.58
CA SER A 39 -1.34 1.01 4.16
C SER A 39 -1.06 2.50 3.94
N GLU A 40 -1.82 3.38 4.59
CA GLU A 40 -1.62 4.84 4.49
C GLU A 40 -0.31 5.28 5.15
N GLN A 41 0.06 4.69 6.30
CA GLN A 41 1.36 4.96 6.95
C GLN A 41 2.54 4.50 6.08
N LEU A 42 2.39 3.37 5.39
CA LEU A 42 3.41 2.85 4.50
C LEU A 42 3.56 3.70 3.24
N GLU A 43 2.45 4.17 2.65
CA GLU A 43 2.47 5.11 1.53
C GLU A 43 3.19 6.43 1.89
N GLU A 44 2.98 6.94 3.10
CA GLU A 44 3.68 8.13 3.61
C GLU A 44 5.20 7.93 3.71
N LEU A 45 5.63 6.76 4.23
CA LEU A 45 7.06 6.43 4.36
C LEU A 45 7.74 6.21 3.00
N LEU A 46 7.05 5.54 2.09
CA LEU A 46 7.60 5.13 0.81
C LEU A 46 7.57 6.25 -0.24
N GLY A 47 6.63 7.20 -0.13
CA GLY A 47 6.42 8.25 -1.11
C GLY A 47 5.79 7.77 -2.42
N TYR A 48 5.25 6.54 -2.43
CA TYR A 48 4.53 5.94 -3.54
C TYR A 48 3.36 5.08 -3.05
N PRO A 49 2.29 4.92 -3.86
CA PRO A 49 1.03 4.31 -3.40
C PRO A 49 1.16 2.83 -3.06
N TRP A 50 0.55 2.43 -1.93
CA TRP A 50 0.47 1.05 -1.46
C TRP A 50 -0.99 0.62 -1.21
N PRO A 51 -1.43 -0.59 -1.59
CA PRO A 51 -0.66 -1.64 -2.24
C PRO A 51 -0.35 -1.31 -3.70
N PHE A 52 0.76 -1.85 -4.22
CA PHE A 52 1.15 -1.63 -5.61
C PHE A 52 0.00 -2.01 -6.56
N PRO A 53 -0.37 -1.13 -7.51
CA PRO A 53 -1.42 -1.43 -8.47
C PRO A 53 -1.02 -2.65 -9.31
N GLY A 54 -1.96 -3.59 -9.44
CA GLY A 54 -1.77 -4.83 -10.22
C GLY A 54 -1.70 -6.08 -9.35
N ARG A 55 -1.35 -7.20 -9.99
CA ARG A 55 -1.11 -8.46 -9.28
C ARG A 55 0.25 -8.35 -8.58
N PRO A 56 0.35 -8.69 -7.28
CA PRO A 56 1.64 -8.81 -6.62
C PRO A 56 2.59 -9.67 -7.46
N PRO A 57 3.86 -9.27 -7.62
CA PRO A 57 4.83 -10.07 -8.35
C PRO A 57 4.78 -11.52 -7.86
N ARG A 58 4.70 -12.47 -8.79
CA ARG A 58 4.92 -13.88 -8.44
C ARG A 58 6.39 -13.98 -8.04
N HIS A 59 6.66 -14.12 -6.75
CA HIS A 59 8.00 -14.35 -6.25
C HIS A 59 8.43 -15.77 -6.62
N ASP A 60 9.19 -15.89 -7.70
CA ASP A 60 9.90 -17.11 -8.04
C ASP A 60 11.26 -17.08 -7.32
N LEU A 61 11.42 -17.93 -6.30
CA LEU A 61 12.65 -17.99 -5.52
C LEU A 61 13.88 -18.30 -6.39
N SER A 62 13.71 -18.95 -7.56
CA SER A 62 14.81 -19.21 -8.48
C SER A 62 15.37 -17.94 -9.15
N THR A 63 14.62 -16.84 -9.12
CA THR A 63 15.03 -15.53 -9.66
C THR A 63 15.59 -14.60 -8.59
N TRP A 64 15.55 -14.99 -7.31
CA TRP A 64 16.18 -14.22 -6.24
C TRP A 64 17.70 -14.30 -6.35
N THR A 65 18.32 -13.13 -6.43
CA THR A 65 19.78 -12.99 -6.34
C THR A 65 20.11 -12.60 -4.91
N VAL A 66 20.87 -13.45 -4.21
CA VAL A 66 21.44 -13.09 -2.91
C VAL A 66 22.73 -12.33 -3.19
N THR A 67 22.71 -11.02 -2.96
CA THR A 67 23.92 -10.19 -3.02
C THR A 67 24.38 -9.85 -1.61
N ASP A 68 25.67 -10.04 -1.35
CA ASP A 68 26.30 -9.62 -0.11
C ASP A 68 26.88 -8.21 -0.30
N ASP A 69 25.98 -7.24 -0.49
CA ASP A 69 26.33 -5.84 -0.74
C ASP A 69 26.53 -5.04 0.56
N TRP A 70 26.89 -5.73 1.66
CA TRP A 70 27.08 -5.07 2.94
C TRP A 70 28.32 -4.14 2.86
N PRO A 71 28.22 -2.90 3.36
CA PRO A 71 29.37 -2.01 3.46
C PRO A 71 30.43 -2.59 4.42
N ASP A 72 31.53 -1.85 4.62
CA ASP A 72 32.54 -2.16 5.66
C ASP A 72 31.87 -2.69 6.94
N PRO A 73 32.48 -3.67 7.63
CA PRO A 73 31.87 -4.38 8.74
C PRO A 73 31.07 -3.45 9.64
N ILE A 74 29.75 -3.66 9.70
CA ILE A 74 28.86 -2.78 10.44
C ILE A 74 29.23 -2.88 11.92
N PRO A 75 29.66 -1.78 12.56
CA PRO A 75 30.05 -1.83 13.96
C PRO A 75 28.81 -2.09 14.81
N VAL A 76 28.90 -3.13 15.65
CA VAL A 76 27.88 -3.47 16.64
C VAL A 76 28.49 -3.26 18.03
N THR A 77 27.73 -2.64 18.92
CA THR A 77 28.15 -2.37 20.30
C THR A 77 27.78 -3.52 21.24
N GLU A 78 28.46 -3.61 22.39
CA GLU A 78 28.16 -4.63 23.40
C GLU A 78 26.70 -4.58 23.88
N ALA A 79 26.17 -3.37 24.07
CA ALA A 79 24.78 -3.17 24.48
C ALA A 79 23.79 -3.66 23.42
N GLU A 80 24.13 -3.57 22.14
CA GLU A 80 23.30 -4.14 21.07
C GLU A 80 23.38 -5.66 21.08
N ILE A 81 24.58 -6.24 21.26
CA ILE A 81 24.77 -7.70 21.38
C ILE A 81 23.90 -8.25 22.52
N GLU A 82 23.89 -7.62 23.69
CA GLU A 82 23.04 -8.02 24.81
C GLU A 82 21.54 -8.05 24.46
N VAL A 83 21.07 -7.06 23.68
CA VAL A 83 19.68 -7.01 23.22
C VAL A 83 19.37 -8.14 22.25
N PHE A 84 20.29 -8.44 21.33
CA PHE A 84 20.17 -9.58 20.41
C PHE A 84 20.14 -10.91 21.15
N GLU A 85 21.09 -11.16 22.05
CA GLU A 85 21.16 -12.41 22.83
C GLU A 85 19.95 -12.60 23.74
N ARG A 86 19.39 -11.52 24.31
CA ARG A 86 18.20 -11.63 25.15
C ARG A 86 16.95 -12.06 24.39
N TRP A 87 16.87 -11.77 23.09
CA TRP A 87 15.73 -12.13 22.24
C TRP A 87 15.92 -13.43 21.48
N PHE A 88 17.17 -13.79 21.15
CA PHE A 88 17.49 -14.94 20.29
C PHE A 88 18.32 -16.02 21.00
N GLY A 89 18.67 -15.84 22.27
CA GLY A 89 19.56 -16.76 22.98
C GLY A 89 19.04 -18.19 23.04
N ASP A 90 17.74 -18.37 23.27
CA ASP A 90 17.09 -19.68 23.26
C ASP A 90 17.12 -20.34 21.86
N LEU A 91 16.90 -19.56 20.80
CA LEU A 91 17.04 -20.02 19.42
C LEU A 91 18.48 -20.41 19.08
N PHE A 92 19.47 -19.66 19.56
CA PHE A 92 20.88 -20.00 19.34
C PHE A 92 21.30 -21.24 20.13
N ASP A 93 20.82 -21.41 21.36
CA ASP A 93 21.04 -22.62 22.14
C ASP A 93 20.38 -23.84 21.47
N GLU A 94 19.22 -23.68 20.83
CA GLU A 94 18.62 -24.76 20.02
C GLU A 94 19.46 -25.08 18.77
N LEU A 95 19.90 -24.04 18.06
CA LEU A 95 20.59 -24.18 16.77
C LEU A 95 22.04 -24.67 16.92
N PHE A 96 22.70 -24.33 18.03
CA PHE A 96 24.14 -24.57 18.25
C PHE A 96 24.46 -25.32 19.54
N GLY A 97 23.52 -25.46 20.48
CA GLY A 97 23.75 -26.06 21.78
C GLY A 97 23.86 -27.59 21.77
N SER A 98 23.43 -28.27 20.71
CA SER A 98 23.71 -29.70 20.53
C SER A 98 25.11 -29.92 19.95
N SER A 99 26.12 -29.69 20.77
CA SER A 99 27.48 -30.19 20.53
C SER A 99 27.66 -31.50 21.29
N ASP A 100 27.06 -32.59 20.79
CA ASP A 100 27.43 -33.93 21.28
C ASP A 100 28.74 -34.33 20.56
N PRO A 101 29.85 -34.61 21.27
CA PRO A 101 31.15 -34.94 20.69
C PRO A 101 31.20 -36.28 19.93
#